data_AF-A0A1G0KCS4-F1
#
_entry.id   AF-A0A1G0KCS4-F1
#
_cell.length_a   1.000
_cell.length_b   1.000
_cell.length_c   1.000
_cell.angle_alpha   90.00
_cell.angle_beta   90.00
_cell.angle_gamma   90.00
#
_symmetry.space_group_name_H-M   'P 1'
#
loop_
_entity.id
_entity.type
_entity.pdbx_description
1 polymer ?
#
loop_
_entity_poly.entity_id
_entity_poly.type
_entity_poly.pdbx_seq_one_letter_code
_entity_poly.pdbx_strand_id
1 'polypeptide(L)'
;MTLRVLPFWFALILAAAPALGEDAFVGSKGFHAGLHQDKAADSPILKLVPTGATLQVLKREERASLVRDSDGVQGWIDNSYLATEAPSESAQDQEQLKRIEELERQLEQSRAEQTQLEARLTGSGNASEDFKLAQQLKRQNQDLDQQLKQEKLRGGEAQVELTELRKRIGMNSDTESLYQELAGLQAENKQLRISVGEKVGAVVASEQGVMGSGFDPGQFAATAAILLLLGLAGGVYLMDHLNRRRHGGFRV
;
A
#
# COMPACT_ATOMS: atom_id res chain seq x y z
N MET A 1 -33.15 -65.50 26.67
CA MET A 1 -32.86 -64.16 27.26
C MET A 1 -31.49 -63.74 26.72
N THR A 2 -31.40 -63.05 25.58
CA THR A 2 -31.37 -61.56 25.45
C THR A 2 -30.24 -60.97 26.32
N LEU A 3 -29.24 -60.23 25.82
CA LEU A 3 -29.36 -59.09 24.92
C LEU A 3 -27.94 -58.53 24.58
N ARG A 4 -27.75 -58.16 23.29
CA ARG A 4 -26.97 -57.01 22.77
C ARG A 4 -25.44 -56.93 22.95
N VAL A 5 -24.75 -57.36 21.88
CA VAL A 5 -23.47 -56.78 21.44
C VAL A 5 -23.80 -55.50 20.66
N LEU A 6 -23.19 -54.37 21.02
CA LEU A 6 -23.40 -53.09 20.34
C LEU A 6 -22.02 -52.46 20.08
N PRO A 7 -21.46 -52.54 18.86
CA PRO A 7 -20.26 -51.78 18.53
C PRO A 7 -20.69 -50.33 18.26
N PHE A 8 -20.30 -49.43 19.15
CA PHE A 8 -20.49 -47.99 19.02
C PHE A 8 -19.54 -47.48 17.93
N TRP A 9 -19.99 -47.54 16.67
CA TRP A 9 -19.34 -46.88 15.55
C TRP A 9 -19.50 -45.37 15.74
N PHE A 10 -18.48 -44.74 16.31
CA PHE A 10 -18.37 -43.29 16.36
C PHE A 10 -17.96 -42.79 14.98
N ALA A 11 -18.95 -42.59 14.11
CA ALA A 11 -18.76 -41.88 12.85
C ALA A 11 -18.52 -40.40 13.16
N LEU A 12 -17.25 -40.02 13.30
CA LEU A 12 -16.82 -38.63 13.30
C LEU A 12 -16.98 -38.09 11.88
N ILE A 13 -18.19 -37.62 11.57
CA ILE A 13 -18.44 -36.81 10.37
C ILE A 13 -17.74 -35.48 10.59
N LEU A 14 -16.49 -35.39 10.13
CA LEU A 14 -15.74 -34.15 10.02
C LEU A 14 -16.42 -33.32 8.93
N ALA A 15 -17.39 -32.51 9.31
CA ALA A 15 -18.01 -31.53 8.44
C ALA A 15 -16.96 -30.47 8.11
N ALA A 16 -16.29 -30.63 6.96
CA ALA A 16 -15.56 -29.54 6.32
C ALA A 16 -16.59 -28.49 5.90
N ALA A 17 -16.76 -27.45 6.72
CA ALA A 17 -17.53 -26.29 6.33
C ALA A 17 -16.85 -25.68 5.09
N PRO A 18 -17.60 -25.42 4.00
CA PRO A 18 -17.03 -24.71 2.86
C PRO A 18 -16.66 -23.31 3.33
N ALA A 19 -15.37 -22.97 3.21
CA ALA A 19 -14.92 -21.60 3.35
C ALA A 19 -15.49 -20.81 2.18
N LEU A 20 -16.65 -20.18 2.39
CA LEU A 20 -17.23 -19.19 1.50
C LEU A 20 -16.30 -17.97 1.55
N GLY A 21 -15.36 -17.90 0.60
CA GLY A 21 -14.59 -16.68 0.36
C GLY A 21 -15.54 -15.61 -0.14
N GLU A 22 -15.56 -14.46 0.54
CA GLU A 22 -16.35 -13.29 0.17
C GLU A 22 -15.63 -12.59 -0.99
N ASP A 23 -16.32 -12.34 -2.10
CA ASP A 23 -15.74 -11.60 -3.22
C ASP A 23 -15.64 -10.11 -2.85
N ALA A 24 -14.46 -9.52 -3.07
CA ALA A 24 -14.18 -8.10 -2.89
C ALA A 24 -13.45 -7.54 -4.11
N PHE A 25 -13.49 -6.23 -4.28
CA PHE A 25 -12.86 -5.52 -5.40
C PHE A 25 -11.75 -4.62 -4.88
N VAL A 26 -10.72 -4.38 -5.69
CA VAL A 26 -9.74 -3.32 -5.38
C VAL A 26 -10.40 -1.97 -5.66
N GLY A 27 -10.59 -1.16 -4.61
CA GLY A 27 -11.21 0.16 -4.64
C GLY A 27 -10.34 1.26 -5.29
N SER A 28 -10.95 2.43 -5.52
CA SER A 28 -10.41 3.52 -6.34
C SER A 28 -9.25 4.33 -5.74
N LYS A 29 -8.74 3.96 -4.56
CA LYS A 29 -7.57 4.63 -3.97
C LYS A 29 -6.31 4.13 -4.67
N GLY A 30 -5.83 4.92 -5.62
CA GLY A 30 -4.69 4.55 -6.45
C GLY A 30 -5.07 3.64 -7.61
N PHE A 31 -4.16 3.47 -8.57
CA PHE A 31 -4.39 2.64 -9.77
C PHE A 31 -4.09 1.14 -9.52
N HIS A 32 -3.34 0.83 -8.47
CA HIS A 32 -2.92 -0.52 -8.10
C HIS A 32 -2.83 -0.65 -6.58
N ALA A 33 -3.12 -1.83 -6.08
CA ALA A 33 -2.90 -2.23 -4.69
C ALA A 33 -1.86 -3.36 -4.61
N GLY A 34 -0.97 -3.29 -3.63
CA GLY A 34 0.01 -4.34 -3.38
C GLY A 34 -0.60 -5.50 -2.58
N LEU A 35 -0.38 -6.73 -3.05
CA LEU A 35 -0.53 -7.94 -2.26
C LEU A 35 0.78 -8.19 -1.52
N HIS A 36 0.79 -8.01 -0.22
CA HIS A 36 1.93 -8.14 0.65
C HIS A 36 2.12 -9.57 1.18
N GLN A 37 3.37 -9.95 1.47
CA GLN A 37 3.68 -11.26 2.04
C GLN A 37 3.17 -11.40 3.47
N ASP A 38 3.18 -10.31 4.24
CA ASP A 38 2.70 -10.25 5.62
C ASP A 38 1.75 -9.06 5.80
N LYS A 39 1.09 -8.98 6.96
CA LYS A 39 0.17 -7.91 7.36
C LYS A 39 0.85 -6.55 7.50
N ALA A 40 2.16 -6.55 7.68
CA ALA A 40 2.94 -5.34 7.86
C ALA A 40 3.05 -4.59 6.51
N ALA A 41 2.75 -3.29 6.53
CA ALA A 41 2.71 -2.46 5.32
C ALA A 41 4.09 -2.31 4.63
N ASP A 42 5.17 -2.53 5.38
CA ASP A 42 6.56 -2.55 4.89
C ASP A 42 7.03 -3.94 4.44
N SER A 43 6.16 -4.97 4.53
CA SER A 43 6.50 -6.31 4.07
C SER A 43 6.53 -6.39 2.54
N PRO A 44 7.32 -7.32 1.97
CA PRO A 44 7.49 -7.43 0.52
C PRO A 44 6.17 -7.59 -0.23
N ILE A 45 6.00 -6.86 -1.34
CA ILE A 45 4.83 -7.00 -2.21
C ILE A 45 5.07 -8.20 -3.14
N LEU A 46 4.21 -9.21 -3.02
CA LEU A 46 4.19 -10.40 -3.86
C LEU A 46 3.67 -10.09 -5.27
N LYS A 47 2.67 -9.19 -5.38
CA LYS A 47 2.04 -8.84 -6.65
C LYS A 47 1.32 -7.49 -6.57
N LEU A 48 1.37 -6.70 -7.64
CA LEU A 48 0.53 -5.51 -7.81
C LEU A 48 -0.75 -5.88 -8.55
N VAL A 49 -1.89 -5.52 -7.98
CA VAL A 49 -3.22 -5.81 -8.52
C VAL A 49 -3.86 -4.49 -8.96
N PRO A 50 -4.40 -4.40 -10.19
CA PRO A 50 -5.03 -3.17 -10.67
C PRO A 50 -6.36 -2.88 -9.96
N THR A 51 -6.72 -1.60 -9.90
CA THR A 51 -8.04 -1.16 -9.42
C THR A 51 -9.17 -1.79 -10.23
N GLY A 52 -10.23 -2.23 -9.53
CA GLY A 52 -11.35 -2.95 -10.12
C GLY A 52 -11.13 -4.46 -10.29
N ALA A 53 -9.93 -4.97 -10.00
CA ALA A 53 -9.70 -6.42 -9.99
C ALA A 53 -10.56 -7.10 -8.90
N THR A 54 -11.11 -8.26 -9.25
CA THR A 54 -11.87 -9.11 -8.33
C THR A 54 -10.91 -9.97 -7.52
N LEU A 55 -11.06 -9.92 -6.20
CA LEU A 55 -10.25 -10.64 -5.22
C LEU A 55 -11.17 -11.46 -4.33
N GLN A 56 -10.78 -12.70 -4.06
CA GLN A 56 -11.47 -13.53 -3.09
C GLN A 56 -10.89 -13.30 -1.69
N VAL A 57 -11.69 -12.77 -0.77
CA VAL A 57 -11.28 -12.58 0.62
C VAL A 57 -11.29 -13.93 1.34
N LEU A 58 -10.10 -14.39 1.73
CA LEU A 58 -9.91 -15.64 2.48
C LEU A 58 -10.00 -15.39 3.99
N LYS A 59 -9.52 -14.23 4.45
CA LYS A 59 -9.57 -13.83 5.86
C LYS A 59 -9.56 -12.31 6.01
N ARG A 60 -10.49 -11.76 6.78
CA ARG A 60 -10.54 -10.33 7.11
C ARG A 60 -10.03 -10.10 8.54
N GLU A 61 -9.12 -9.14 8.72
CA GLU A 61 -8.66 -8.66 10.03
C GLU A 61 -8.85 -7.14 10.14
N GLU A 62 -8.45 -6.50 11.25
CA GLU A 62 -8.75 -5.08 11.50
C GLU A 62 -8.17 -4.13 10.43
N ARG A 63 -6.90 -4.34 10.05
CA ARG A 63 -6.17 -3.41 9.16
C ARG A 63 -5.93 -3.96 7.76
N ALA A 64 -5.81 -5.27 7.63
CA ALA A 64 -5.53 -5.95 6.37
C ALA A 64 -6.33 -7.24 6.25
N SER A 65 -6.59 -7.65 5.01
CA SER A 65 -7.25 -8.91 4.68
C SER A 65 -6.32 -9.79 3.86
N LEU A 66 -6.33 -11.09 4.13
CA LEU A 66 -5.73 -12.09 3.25
C LEU A 66 -6.68 -12.35 2.10
N VAL A 67 -6.21 -12.13 0.89
CA VAL A 67 -7.01 -12.27 -0.33
C VAL A 67 -6.29 -13.17 -1.33
N ARG A 68 -7.05 -13.71 -2.26
CA ARG A 68 -6.57 -14.49 -3.40
C ARG A 68 -7.03 -13.82 -4.69
N ASP A 69 -6.10 -13.57 -5.58
CA ASP A 69 -6.40 -13.07 -6.92
C ASP A 69 -6.85 -14.22 -7.86
N SER A 70 -7.46 -13.87 -8.98
CA SER A 70 -7.88 -14.75 -10.08
C SER A 70 -6.78 -15.70 -10.57
N ASP A 71 -5.52 -15.26 -10.55
CA ASP A 71 -4.34 -16.08 -10.88
C ASP A 71 -3.91 -17.05 -9.74
N GLY A 72 -4.65 -17.10 -8.63
CA GLY A 72 -4.39 -17.97 -7.49
C GLY A 72 -3.35 -17.46 -6.48
N VAL A 73 -2.72 -16.31 -6.74
CA VAL A 73 -1.75 -15.67 -5.84
C VAL A 73 -2.45 -15.18 -4.58
N GLN A 74 -1.90 -15.53 -3.41
CA GLN A 74 -2.43 -15.13 -2.10
C GLN A 74 -1.51 -14.12 -1.43
N GLY A 75 -2.08 -13.08 -0.83
CA GLY A 75 -1.33 -12.06 -0.10
C GLY A 75 -2.24 -11.17 0.75
N TRP A 76 -1.61 -10.37 1.60
CA TRP A 76 -2.29 -9.41 2.47
C TRP A 76 -2.47 -8.07 1.77
N ILE A 77 -3.66 -7.50 1.84
CA ILE A 77 -3.98 -6.19 1.28
C ILE A 77 -4.62 -5.34 2.38
N ASP A 78 -4.25 -4.06 2.46
CA ASP A 78 -4.86 -3.14 3.42
C ASP A 78 -6.35 -2.96 3.10
N ASN A 79 -7.19 -3.04 4.14
CA ASN A 79 -8.65 -3.01 3.98
C ASN A 79 -9.15 -1.72 3.33
N SER A 80 -8.39 -0.62 3.41
CA SER A 80 -8.74 0.65 2.76
C SER A 80 -8.70 0.60 1.24
N TYR A 81 -8.05 -0.41 0.66
CA TYR A 81 -8.05 -0.70 -0.77
C TYR A 81 -9.11 -1.73 -1.16
N LEU A 82 -9.84 -2.34 -0.22
CA LEU A 82 -10.91 -3.27 -0.54
C LEU A 82 -12.25 -2.54 -0.57
N ALA A 83 -12.98 -2.70 -1.67
CA ALA A 83 -14.35 -2.26 -1.85
C ALA A 83 -15.25 -3.50 -1.98
N THR A 84 -16.39 -3.47 -1.29
CA THR A 84 -17.39 -4.55 -1.36
C THR A 84 -18.21 -4.48 -2.66
N GLU A 85 -18.12 -3.37 -3.38
CA GLU A 85 -18.76 -3.13 -4.66
C GLU A 85 -17.69 -2.80 -5.70
N ALA A 86 -17.92 -3.21 -6.95
CA ALA A 86 -17.02 -2.86 -8.05
C ALA A 86 -16.92 -1.33 -8.15
N PRO A 87 -15.72 -0.77 -8.39
CA PRO A 87 -15.58 0.66 -8.59
C PRO A 87 -16.45 1.07 -9.77
N SER A 88 -17.46 1.90 -9.51
CA SER A 88 -18.30 2.49 -10.54
C SER A 88 -17.45 3.37 -11.45
N GLU A 89 -17.73 3.35 -12.76
CA GLU A 89 -17.20 4.31 -13.72
C GLU A 89 -17.23 5.71 -13.11
N SER A 90 -16.16 6.49 -13.29
CA SER A 90 -16.06 7.77 -12.62
C SER A 90 -17.23 8.67 -13.08
N ALA A 91 -17.75 9.52 -12.19
CA ALA A 91 -18.85 10.43 -12.54
C ALA A 91 -18.53 11.31 -13.76
N GLN A 92 -17.24 11.57 -13.98
CA GLN A 92 -16.72 12.31 -15.12
C GLN A 92 -16.86 11.53 -16.45
N ASP A 93 -16.56 10.22 -16.45
CA ASP A 93 -16.72 9.36 -17.64
C ASP A 93 -18.20 9.29 -18.04
N GLN A 94 -19.10 9.16 -17.05
CA GLN A 94 -20.54 9.15 -17.28
C GLN A 94 -21.07 10.47 -17.84
N GLU A 95 -20.52 11.60 -17.40
CA GLU A 95 -20.89 12.92 -17.92
C GLU A 95 -20.40 13.12 -19.36
N GLN A 96 -19.20 12.65 -19.69
CA GLN A 96 -18.67 12.69 -21.05
C GLN A 96 -19.51 11.85 -22.02
N LEU A 97 -19.90 10.64 -21.63
CA LEU A 97 -20.78 9.78 -22.45
C LEU A 97 -22.14 10.45 -22.72
N LYS A 98 -22.75 11.04 -21.69
CA LYS A 98 -24.00 11.81 -21.85
C LYS A 98 -23.83 13.01 -22.78
N ARG A 99 -22.68 13.70 -22.71
CA ARG A 99 -22.38 14.83 -23.59
C ARG A 99 -22.25 14.41 -25.05
N ILE A 100 -21.61 13.28 -25.32
CA ILE A 100 -21.50 12.70 -26.66
C ILE A 100 -22.89 12.34 -27.20
N GLU A 101 -23.69 11.63 -26.41
CA GLU A 101 -25.05 11.23 -26.81
C GLU A 101 -25.93 12.45 -27.14
N GLU A 102 -25.89 13.50 -26.31
CA GLU A 102 -26.67 14.72 -26.58
C GLU A 102 -26.18 15.46 -27.84
N LEU A 103 -24.87 15.54 -28.07
CA LEU A 103 -24.32 16.14 -29.29
C LEU A 103 -24.73 15.36 -30.54
N GLU A 104 -24.73 14.03 -30.48
CA GLU A 104 -25.18 13.17 -31.58
C GLU A 104 -26.68 13.39 -31.86
N ARG A 105 -27.51 13.49 -30.81
CA ARG A 105 -28.94 13.77 -30.94
C ARG A 105 -29.21 15.13 -31.57
N GLN A 106 -28.50 16.17 -31.14
CA GLN A 106 -28.62 17.52 -31.70
C GLN A 106 -28.22 17.57 -33.17
N LEU A 107 -27.17 16.84 -33.53
CA LEU A 107 -26.66 16.78 -34.90
C LEU A 107 -27.66 16.04 -35.81
N GLU A 108 -28.25 14.95 -35.34
CA GLU A 108 -29.29 14.25 -36.09
C GLU A 108 -30.54 15.13 -36.28
N GLN A 109 -30.97 15.82 -35.22
CA GLN A 109 -32.11 16.74 -35.29
C GLN A 109 -31.85 17.88 -36.29
N SER A 110 -30.66 18.49 -36.25
CA SER A 110 -30.32 19.59 -37.16
C SER A 110 -30.20 19.11 -38.62
N ARG A 111 -29.70 17.90 -38.86
CA ARG A 111 -29.70 17.29 -40.21
C ARG A 111 -31.12 17.04 -40.73
N ALA A 112 -32.01 16.58 -39.86
CA ALA A 112 -33.43 16.40 -40.22
C ALA A 112 -34.09 17.75 -40.55
N GLU A 113 -33.83 18.79 -39.76
CA GLU A 113 -34.32 20.15 -40.00
C GLU A 113 -33.79 20.74 -41.33
N GLN A 114 -32.50 20.51 -41.64
CA GLN A 114 -31.92 20.90 -42.94
C GLN A 114 -32.62 20.22 -44.10
N THR A 115 -32.85 18.90 -44.00
CA THR A 115 -33.53 18.14 -45.06
C THR A 115 -34.94 18.68 -45.30
N GLN A 116 -35.66 19.04 -44.23
CA GLN A 116 -36.99 19.66 -44.33
C GLN A 116 -36.95 21.06 -44.93
N LEU A 117 -35.96 21.88 -44.57
CA LEU A 117 -35.78 23.23 -45.11
C LEU A 117 -35.38 23.21 -46.58
N GLU A 118 -34.48 22.30 -46.99
CA GLU A 118 -34.12 22.10 -48.39
C GLU A 118 -35.34 21.67 -49.22
N ALA A 119 -36.19 20.77 -48.70
CA ALA A 119 -37.43 20.39 -49.36
C ALA A 119 -38.41 21.59 -49.50
N ARG A 120 -38.49 22.46 -48.49
CA ARG A 120 -39.32 23.70 -48.54
C ARG A 120 -38.76 24.72 -49.52
N LEU A 121 -37.43 24.88 -49.57
CA LEU A 121 -36.72 25.75 -50.51
C LEU A 121 -36.99 25.37 -51.96
N THR A 122 -37.08 24.07 -52.27
CA THR A 122 -37.45 23.61 -53.62
C THR A 122 -38.91 23.87 -53.99
N GLY A 123 -39.77 24.23 -53.02
CA GLY A 123 -41.20 24.46 -53.22
C GLY A 123 -41.73 25.87 -52.93
N SER A 124 -40.91 26.81 -52.44
CA SER A 124 -41.36 28.12 -51.92
C SER A 124 -40.63 29.31 -52.57
N GLY A 125 -41.34 30.42 -52.80
CA GLY A 125 -40.87 31.63 -53.50
C GLY A 125 -40.08 32.65 -52.66
N ASN A 126 -39.83 32.40 -51.37
CA ASN A 126 -39.08 33.29 -50.47
C ASN A 126 -37.60 32.89 -50.33
N ALA A 127 -36.93 32.69 -51.46
CA ALA A 127 -35.60 32.06 -51.56
C ALA A 127 -34.46 32.76 -50.78
N SER A 128 -34.59 34.04 -50.39
CA SER A 128 -33.50 34.81 -49.77
C SER A 128 -33.31 34.53 -48.28
N GLU A 129 -34.41 34.45 -47.50
CA GLU A 129 -34.33 34.19 -46.05
C GLU A 129 -34.09 32.71 -45.77
N ASP A 130 -34.76 31.82 -46.50
CA ASP A 130 -34.57 30.38 -46.37
C ASP A 130 -33.14 29.95 -46.76
N PHE A 131 -32.51 30.62 -47.73
CA PHE A 131 -31.11 30.36 -48.08
C PHE A 131 -30.13 30.80 -46.98
N LYS A 132 -30.37 31.94 -46.33
CA LYS A 132 -29.55 32.38 -45.18
C LYS A 132 -29.69 31.40 -44.00
N LEU A 133 -30.91 30.95 -43.72
CA LEU A 133 -31.18 29.98 -42.66
C LEU A 133 -30.51 28.62 -42.95
N ALA A 134 -30.62 28.13 -44.19
CA ALA A 134 -29.95 26.90 -44.62
C ALA A 134 -28.42 27.01 -44.50
N GLN A 135 -27.84 28.16 -44.87
CA GLN A 135 -26.40 28.41 -44.71
C GLN A 135 -25.98 28.46 -43.24
N GLN A 136 -26.79 29.05 -42.37
CA GLN A 136 -26.53 29.13 -40.93
C GLN A 136 -26.60 27.75 -40.27
N LEU A 137 -27.64 26.97 -40.55
CA LEU A 137 -27.75 25.58 -40.09
C LEU A 137 -26.58 24.74 -40.58
N LYS A 138 -26.14 24.93 -41.84
CA LYS A 138 -24.99 24.20 -42.38
C LYS A 138 -23.71 24.49 -41.61
N ARG A 139 -23.47 25.75 -41.26
CA ARG A 139 -22.34 26.14 -40.40
C ARG A 139 -22.47 25.52 -39.01
N GLN A 140 -23.64 25.57 -38.39
CA GLN A 140 -23.87 24.95 -37.08
C GLN A 140 -23.63 23.44 -37.10
N ASN A 141 -24.02 22.74 -38.16
CA ASN A 141 -23.73 21.30 -38.31
C ASN A 141 -22.24 21.02 -38.48
N GLN A 142 -21.51 21.89 -39.18
CA GLN A 142 -20.05 21.78 -39.28
C GLN A 142 -19.40 21.98 -37.91
N ASP A 143 -19.86 22.95 -37.13
CA ASP A 143 -19.35 23.23 -35.79
C ASP A 143 -19.65 22.08 -34.82
N LEU A 144 -20.88 21.54 -34.84
CA LEU A 144 -21.26 20.38 -34.01
C LEU A 144 -20.45 19.13 -34.38
N ASP A 145 -20.22 18.87 -35.67
CA ASP A 145 -19.40 17.75 -36.14
C ASP A 145 -17.94 17.89 -35.67
N GLN A 146 -17.41 19.12 -35.68
CA GLN A 146 -16.08 19.43 -35.14
C GLN A 146 -16.02 19.20 -33.62
N GLN A 147 -17.02 19.67 -32.88
CA GLN A 147 -17.09 19.45 -31.42
C GLN A 147 -17.17 17.97 -31.08
N LEU A 148 -18.01 17.20 -31.78
CA LEU A 148 -18.13 15.77 -31.57
C LEU A 148 -16.80 15.05 -31.84
N LYS A 149 -16.11 15.39 -32.93
CA LYS A 149 -14.79 14.85 -33.24
C LYS A 149 -13.78 15.20 -32.15
N GLN A 150 -13.77 16.45 -31.69
CA GLN A 150 -12.87 16.88 -30.63
C GLN A 150 -13.13 16.12 -29.32
N GLU A 151 -14.38 15.95 -28.91
CA GLU A 151 -14.73 15.18 -27.70
C GLU A 151 -14.37 13.69 -27.85
N LYS A 152 -14.60 13.09 -29.02
CA LYS A 152 -14.17 11.71 -29.30
C LYS A 152 -12.64 11.56 -29.27
N LEU A 153 -11.92 12.53 -29.81
CA LEU A 153 -10.44 12.56 -29.77
C LEU A 153 -9.94 12.71 -28.34
N ARG A 154 -10.51 13.63 -27.55
CA ARG A 154 -10.18 13.80 -26.13
C ARG A 154 -10.44 12.53 -25.32
N GLY A 155 -11.57 11.85 -25.57
CA GLY A 155 -11.85 10.55 -24.96
C GLY A 155 -10.82 9.49 -25.37
N GLY A 156 -10.43 9.47 -26.64
CA GLY A 156 -9.37 8.58 -27.14
C GLY A 156 -8.00 8.88 -26.53
N GLU A 157 -7.63 10.15 -26.39
CA GLU A 157 -6.39 10.61 -25.75
C GLU A 157 -6.37 10.21 -24.27
N ALA A 158 -7.46 10.44 -23.54
CA ALA A 158 -7.59 10.00 -22.15
C ALA A 158 -7.44 8.47 -22.03
N GLN A 159 -8.03 7.69 -22.94
CA GLN A 159 -7.86 6.24 -22.98
C GLN A 159 -6.42 5.80 -23.24
N VAL A 160 -5.71 6.51 -24.12
CA VAL A 160 -4.29 6.28 -24.41
C VAL A 160 -3.43 6.65 -23.19
N GLU A 161 -3.69 7.78 -22.53
CA GLU A 161 -3.03 8.17 -21.30
C GLU A 161 -3.23 7.14 -20.19
N LEU A 162 -4.45 6.63 -20.02
CA LEU A 162 -4.73 5.55 -19.08
C LEU A 162 -3.95 4.27 -19.43
N THR A 163 -3.84 3.94 -20.72
CA THR A 163 -3.09 2.77 -21.19
C THR A 163 -1.59 2.94 -21.00
N GLU A 164 -1.04 4.12 -21.28
CA GLU A 164 0.37 4.46 -21.06
C GLU A 164 0.71 4.53 -19.57
N LEU A 165 -0.19 5.08 -18.75
CA LEU A 165 -0.03 5.09 -17.30
C LEU A 165 -0.06 3.66 -16.74
N ARG A 166 -1.00 2.82 -17.22
CA ARG A 166 -1.03 1.38 -16.92
C ARG A 166 0.26 0.69 -17.33
N LYS A 167 0.79 0.99 -18.51
CA LYS A 167 2.05 0.43 -19.01
C LYS A 167 3.25 0.89 -18.19
N ARG A 168 3.34 2.17 -17.83
CA ARG A 168 4.42 2.71 -16.97
C ARG A 168 4.38 2.11 -15.58
N ILE A 169 3.19 1.96 -15.00
CA ILE A 169 3.05 1.29 -13.71
C ILE A 169 3.37 -0.21 -13.84
N GLY A 170 2.96 -0.85 -14.93
CA GLY A 170 3.31 -2.24 -15.25
C GLY A 170 4.79 -2.46 -15.53
N MET A 171 5.50 -1.49 -16.14
CA MET A 171 6.95 -1.53 -16.40
C MET A 171 7.79 -1.31 -15.15
N ASN A 172 7.23 -0.70 -14.09
CA ASN A 172 7.86 -0.71 -12.77
C ASN A 172 7.83 -2.12 -12.11
N SER A 173 7.44 -3.17 -12.85
CA SER A 173 7.66 -4.59 -12.54
C SER A 173 9.13 -5.00 -12.47
N ASP A 174 10.08 -4.09 -12.72
CA ASP A 174 11.44 -4.17 -12.17
C ASP A 174 11.44 -4.26 -10.63
N THR A 175 10.28 -4.31 -9.99
CA THR A 175 10.10 -4.88 -8.66
C THR A 175 10.79 -6.24 -8.53
N GLU A 176 10.78 -7.09 -9.56
CA GLU A 176 11.46 -8.40 -9.49
C GLU A 176 12.99 -8.28 -9.38
N SER A 177 13.61 -7.35 -10.13
CA SER A 177 15.05 -7.08 -10.01
C SER A 177 15.38 -6.38 -8.69
N LEU A 178 14.53 -5.46 -8.23
CA LEU A 178 14.64 -4.82 -6.92
C LEU A 178 14.44 -5.82 -5.76
N TYR A 179 13.58 -6.84 -5.92
CA TYR A 179 13.42 -7.93 -4.95
C TYR A 179 14.62 -8.87 -4.94
N GLN A 180 15.17 -9.18 -6.11
CA GLN A 180 16.40 -9.95 -6.20
C GLN A 180 17.58 -9.19 -5.55
N GLU A 181 17.67 -7.88 -5.76
CA GLU A 181 18.67 -7.03 -5.14
C GLU A 181 18.48 -6.92 -3.62
N LEU A 182 17.24 -6.73 -3.14
CA LEU A 182 16.92 -6.74 -1.71
C LEU A 182 17.22 -8.09 -1.04
N ALA A 183 16.86 -9.20 -1.69
CA ALA A 183 17.15 -10.54 -1.20
C ALA A 183 18.67 -10.79 -1.16
N GLY A 184 19.40 -10.31 -2.18
CA GLY A 184 20.86 -10.34 -2.22
C GLY A 184 21.49 -9.55 -1.08
N LEU A 185 21.06 -8.30 -0.88
CA LEU A 185 21.56 -7.40 0.18
C LEU A 185 21.22 -7.91 1.59
N GLN A 186 20.08 -8.58 1.77
CA GLN A 186 19.72 -9.24 3.03
C GLN A 186 20.57 -10.48 3.30
N ALA A 187 20.82 -11.30 2.27
CA ALA A 187 21.70 -12.46 2.37
C ALA A 187 23.14 -12.03 2.70
N GLU A 188 23.63 -10.97 2.04
CA GLU A 188 24.93 -10.37 2.32
C GLU A 188 25.01 -9.82 3.75
N ASN A 189 24.00 -9.07 4.20
CA ASN A 189 23.95 -8.59 5.59
C ASN A 189 23.96 -9.74 6.61
N LYS A 190 23.24 -10.83 6.34
CA LYS A 190 23.24 -12.01 7.20
C LYS A 190 24.61 -12.67 7.24
N GLN A 191 25.28 -12.77 6.10
CA GLN A 191 26.63 -13.33 6.00
C GLN A 191 27.68 -12.43 6.66
N LEU A 192 27.57 -11.11 6.52
CA LEU A 192 28.40 -10.14 7.22
C LEU A 192 28.19 -10.23 8.73
N ARG A 193 26.95 -10.35 9.21
CA ARG A 193 26.68 -10.57 10.64
C ARG A 193 27.25 -11.88 11.16
N ILE A 194 27.18 -12.96 10.40
CA ILE A 194 27.79 -14.24 10.76
C ILE A 194 29.31 -14.10 10.80
N SER A 195 29.93 -13.50 9.79
CA SER A 195 31.40 -13.33 9.74
C SER A 195 31.91 -12.36 10.82
N VAL A 196 31.15 -11.31 11.16
CA VAL A 196 31.44 -10.45 12.30
C VAL A 196 31.25 -11.22 13.60
N GLY A 197 30.18 -12.00 13.75
CA GLY A 197 29.94 -12.84 14.93
C GLY A 197 30.99 -13.94 15.10
N GLU A 198 31.50 -14.50 14.00
CA GLU A 198 32.57 -15.49 13.96
C GLU A 198 33.92 -14.85 14.28
N LYS A 199 34.21 -13.66 13.74
CA LYS A 199 35.40 -12.88 14.12
C LYS A 199 35.35 -12.44 15.58
N VAL A 200 34.19 -11.98 16.07
CA VAL A 200 33.99 -11.64 17.48
C VAL A 200 34.10 -12.89 18.35
N GLY A 201 33.54 -14.03 17.92
CA GLY A 201 33.69 -15.32 18.60
C GLY A 201 35.14 -15.83 18.61
N ALA A 202 35.89 -15.61 17.54
CA ALA A 202 37.31 -15.94 17.45
C ALA A 202 38.17 -14.98 18.30
N VAL A 203 37.83 -13.69 18.37
CA VAL A 203 38.47 -12.73 19.28
C VAL A 203 38.18 -13.11 20.74
N VAL A 204 36.94 -13.43 21.09
CA VAL A 204 36.54 -13.87 22.45
C VAL A 204 37.17 -15.22 22.82
N ALA A 205 37.28 -16.16 21.88
CA ALA A 205 37.98 -17.43 22.10
C ALA A 205 39.51 -17.25 22.21
N SER A 206 40.08 -16.25 21.52
CA SER A 206 41.50 -15.89 21.65
C SER A 206 41.81 -15.10 22.94
N GLU A 207 40.83 -14.40 23.52
CA GLU A 207 40.97 -13.73 24.81
C GLU A 207 40.81 -14.67 26.01
N GLN A 208 40.10 -15.79 25.86
CA GLN A 208 40.07 -16.85 26.89
C GLN A 208 41.41 -17.58 27.07
N GLY A 209 42.38 -17.36 26.18
CA GLY A 209 43.74 -17.90 26.29
C GLY A 209 44.71 -17.06 27.12
N VAL A 210 44.41 -15.79 27.43
CA VAL A 210 45.36 -14.89 28.12
C VAL A 210 44.62 -13.87 29.00
N MET A 211 43.94 -14.29 30.06
CA MET A 211 43.76 -13.46 31.26
C MET A 211 43.43 -14.30 32.50
N GLY A 212 44.36 -15.18 32.87
CA GLY A 212 44.47 -15.68 34.24
C GLY A 212 45.12 -14.63 35.15
N SER A 213 44.43 -13.53 35.43
CA SER A 213 44.77 -12.62 36.53
C SER A 213 43.64 -12.75 37.55
N GLY A 214 43.81 -13.69 38.48
CA GLY A 214 42.82 -14.00 39.50
C GLY A 214 42.35 -12.76 40.25
N PHE A 215 41.03 -12.61 40.36
CA PHE A 215 40.42 -11.76 41.37
C PHE A 215 40.86 -12.30 42.74
N ASP A 216 41.86 -11.67 43.35
CA ASP A 216 42.27 -11.98 44.72
C ASP A 216 41.32 -11.23 45.68
N PRO A 217 40.39 -11.94 46.36
CA PRO A 217 39.40 -11.30 47.21
C PRO A 217 40.05 -10.50 48.35
N GLY A 218 41.30 -10.84 48.73
CA GLY A 218 42.06 -10.10 49.74
C GLY A 218 42.46 -8.70 49.27
N GLN A 219 42.88 -8.55 48.01
CA GLN A 219 43.26 -7.24 47.46
C GLN A 219 42.04 -6.32 47.24
N PHE A 220 40.91 -6.90 46.85
CA PHE A 220 39.65 -6.16 46.75
C PHE A 220 39.17 -5.68 48.13
N ALA A 221 39.22 -6.54 49.15
CA ALA A 221 38.87 -6.16 50.52
C ALA A 221 39.81 -5.08 51.07
N ALA A 222 41.12 -5.16 50.77
CA ALA A 222 42.10 -4.18 51.19
C ALA A 222 41.87 -2.80 50.53
N THR A 223 41.61 -2.76 49.23
CA THR A 223 41.34 -1.50 48.52
C THR A 223 40.02 -0.87 48.97
N ALA A 224 38.96 -1.67 49.17
CA ALA A 224 37.70 -1.19 49.75
C ALA A 224 37.88 -0.62 51.17
N ALA A 225 38.68 -1.28 52.02
CA ALA A 225 38.98 -0.79 53.37
C ALA A 225 39.75 0.54 53.35
N ILE A 226 40.72 0.69 52.46
CA ILE A 226 41.49 1.94 52.31
C ILE A 226 40.58 3.09 51.87
N LEU A 227 39.70 2.87 50.89
CA LEU A 227 38.76 3.89 50.43
C LEU A 227 37.78 4.30 51.52
N LEU A 228 37.32 3.35 52.33
CA LEU A 228 36.41 3.61 53.45
C LEU A 228 37.11 4.45 54.54
N LEU A 229 38.37 4.13 54.88
CA LEU A 229 39.16 4.91 55.84
C LEU A 229 39.45 6.32 55.34
N LEU A 230 39.79 6.48 54.06
CA LEU A 230 39.99 7.80 53.45
C LEU A 230 38.69 8.63 53.46
N GLY A 231 37.55 7.99 53.18
CA GLY A 231 36.23 8.63 53.26
C GLY A 231 35.89 9.10 54.67
N LEU A 232 36.14 8.27 55.69
CA LEU A 232 35.92 8.64 57.09
C LEU A 232 36.84 9.77 57.55
N ALA A 233 38.14 9.69 57.24
CA ALA A 233 39.10 10.73 57.59
C ALA A 233 38.78 12.06 56.90
N GLY A 234 38.45 12.02 55.61
CA GLY A 234 37.99 13.17 54.85
C GLY A 234 36.68 13.76 55.41
N GLY A 235 35.75 12.90 55.83
CA GLY A 235 34.51 13.29 56.47
C GLY A 235 34.71 14.03 57.79
N VAL A 236 35.54 13.48 58.69
CA VAL A 236 35.88 14.14 59.97
C VAL A 236 36.60 15.47 59.72
N TYR A 237 37.54 15.51 58.77
CA TYR A 237 38.22 16.75 58.40
C TYR A 237 37.26 17.81 57.86
N LEU A 238 36.32 17.42 56.99
CA LEU A 238 35.31 18.34 56.44
C LEU A 238 34.36 18.82 57.55
N MET A 239 33.94 17.94 58.44
CA MET A 239 33.08 18.26 59.59
C MET A 239 33.79 19.25 60.52
N ASP A 240 35.06 19.01 60.88
CA ASP A 240 35.87 19.94 61.69
C ASP A 240 36.08 21.28 60.98
N HIS A 241 36.38 21.26 59.67
CA HIS A 241 36.54 22.47 58.87
C HIS A 241 35.24 23.30 58.82
N LEU A 242 34.08 22.66 58.64
CA LEU A 242 32.78 23.32 58.65
C LEU A 242 32.38 23.81 60.05
N ASN A 243 32.70 23.05 61.09
CA ASN A 243 32.43 23.42 62.47
C ASN A 243 33.26 24.65 62.89
N ARG A 244 34.53 24.72 62.48
CA ARG A 244 35.40 25.88 62.71
C ARG A 244 34.91 27.14 62.00
N ARG A 245 34.32 27.03 60.80
CA ARG A 245 33.72 28.18 60.10
C ARG A 245 32.48 28.72 60.80
N ARG A 246 31.76 27.90 61.57
CA ARG A 246 30.54 28.31 62.28
C ARG A 246 30.81 28.89 63.67
N HIS A 247 31.90 28.52 64.33
CA HIS A 247 32.16 28.90 65.74
C HIS A 247 33.42 29.75 66.00
N GLY A 248 33.92 30.47 64.98
CA GLY A 248 34.82 31.60 65.23
C GLY A 248 36.16 31.27 65.88
N GLY A 249 36.70 30.08 65.65
CA GLY A 249 38.11 29.77 65.94
C GLY A 249 38.50 29.65 67.41
N PHE A 250 37.65 29.09 68.28
CA PHE A 250 38.10 28.62 69.59
C PHE A 250 38.52 27.14 69.54
N ARG A 251 39.76 26.87 69.96
CA ARG A 251 40.28 25.51 70.17
C ARG A 251 39.89 25.06 71.57
N VAL A 252 39.32 23.87 71.70
CA VAL A 252 39.46 23.05 72.91
C VAL A 252 40.59 22.06 72.64
#